data_AF-A0A0C3CYF8-F1
#
_entry.id   AF-A0A0C3CYF8-F1
#
_cell.length_a   1.000
_cell.length_b   1.000
_cell.length_c   1.000
_cell.angle_alpha   90.00
_cell.angle_beta   90.00
_cell.angle_gamma   90.00
#
_symmetry.space_group_name_H-M   'P 1'
#
loop_
_entity.id
_entity.type
_entity.pdbx_description
1 polymer ?
#
loop_
_entity_poly.entity_id
_entity_poly.type
_entity_poly.pdbx_seq_one_letter_code
_entity_poly.pdbx_strand_id
1 'polypeptide(L)'
;MRGRRSFRDREAPTGVVVETITAVDIVLDGGCSWACVLACFLVNFFTWGIVSSYGVFLAYYLNNAIPDDLDFKYGISGNLDFSAAMLVAPLVTILVGLYVIHIPMLIGIVLLTTGLVAAPFAQRIWELFLTQGALVGSGIGCTYIPTMSILAQWFRKRRSLVYGISASEMGVVGLPFFIQGKILGGPFIGILSDLFGHIEFAGILTFICGLTIFAVWMPVTSYAACILFAFVNGPVFGVYWVTVGPISAELVGLVKQPRLLSLNWMTIVLPLTFTEVIGLYLRRHTSQYEFLYLQVYAGTAYIVAGLLMVELRRVH
;
A
#
# COMPACT_ATOMS: atom_id res chain seq x y z
N MET A 1 52.93 -9.78 -38.01
CA MET A 1 52.23 -9.61 -36.72
C MET A 1 51.10 -8.60 -36.93
N ARG A 2 49.88 -9.11 -37.16
CA ARG A 2 48.69 -8.34 -37.59
C ARG A 2 47.85 -7.98 -36.37
N GLY A 3 47.45 -6.71 -36.29
CA GLY A 3 46.88 -6.06 -35.10
C GLY A 3 45.54 -6.61 -34.61
N ARG A 4 45.35 -6.44 -33.29
CA ARG A 4 44.10 -6.55 -32.54
C ARG A 4 42.98 -5.80 -33.25
N ARG A 5 41.95 -6.53 -33.70
CA ARG A 5 40.66 -5.92 -34.08
C ARG A 5 39.86 -5.62 -32.81
N SER A 6 39.47 -4.36 -32.70
CA SER A 6 38.57 -3.76 -31.73
C SER A 6 37.23 -4.51 -31.66
N PHE A 7 36.74 -4.75 -30.44
CA PHE A 7 35.44 -5.36 -30.13
C PHE A 7 34.27 -4.36 -30.22
N ARG A 8 34.48 -3.20 -30.85
CA ARG A 8 33.58 -2.03 -30.77
C ARG A 8 32.63 -1.82 -31.97
N ASP A 9 32.68 -2.68 -32.99
CA ASP A 9 31.88 -2.54 -34.23
C ASP A 9 30.87 -3.69 -34.44
N ARG A 10 30.14 -4.08 -33.40
CA ARG A 10 28.88 -4.84 -33.56
C ARG A 10 27.72 -3.94 -33.15
N GLU A 11 27.46 -2.91 -33.93
CA GLU A 11 26.15 -2.27 -33.93
C GLU A 11 25.14 -3.35 -34.36
N ALA A 12 24.34 -3.83 -33.42
CA ALA A 12 23.17 -4.63 -33.76
C ALA A 12 22.30 -3.78 -34.71
N PRO A 13 21.78 -4.34 -35.81
CA PRO A 13 20.97 -3.59 -36.74
C PRO A 13 19.82 -2.92 -35.97
N THR A 14 19.85 -1.59 -35.93
CA THR A 14 18.91 -0.75 -35.17
C THR A 14 17.46 -1.08 -35.48
N GLY A 15 17.18 -1.56 -36.70
CA GLY A 15 15.87 -2.08 -37.11
C GLY A 15 15.40 -3.27 -36.26
N VAL A 16 16.25 -4.27 -36.00
CA VAL A 16 15.86 -5.48 -35.23
C VAL A 16 15.62 -5.14 -33.76
N VAL A 17 16.40 -4.23 -33.19
CA VAL A 17 16.22 -3.78 -31.80
C VAL A 17 14.91 -3.00 -31.67
N VAL A 18 14.61 -2.11 -32.60
CA VAL A 18 13.35 -1.35 -32.60
C VAL A 18 12.15 -2.26 -32.82
N GLU A 19 12.21 -3.23 -33.74
CA GLU A 19 11.13 -4.20 -33.99
C GLU A 19 10.91 -5.15 -32.80
N THR A 20 12.00 -5.55 -32.12
CA THR A 20 11.91 -6.38 -30.92
C THR A 20 11.31 -5.59 -29.76
N ILE A 21 11.70 -4.31 -29.59
CA ILE A 21 11.14 -3.44 -28.55
C ILE A 21 9.67 -3.16 -28.83
N THR A 22 9.28 -2.86 -30.07
CA THR A 22 7.87 -2.62 -30.41
C THR A 22 7.04 -3.90 -30.27
N ALA A 23 7.54 -5.06 -30.69
CA ALA A 23 6.85 -6.33 -30.49
C ALA A 23 6.67 -6.68 -28.99
N VAL A 24 7.69 -6.47 -28.17
CA VAL A 24 7.60 -6.63 -26.70
C VAL A 24 6.61 -5.65 -26.08
N ASP A 25 6.62 -4.38 -26.52
CA ASP A 25 5.69 -3.37 -26.00
C ASP A 25 4.23 -3.66 -26.41
N ILE A 26 3.98 -4.21 -27.61
CA ILE A 26 2.64 -4.65 -28.06
C ILE A 26 2.12 -5.83 -27.23
N VAL A 27 3.00 -6.76 -26.81
CA VAL A 27 2.63 -7.89 -25.94
C VAL A 27 2.35 -7.43 -24.50
N LEU A 28 3.11 -6.44 -24.00
CA LEU A 28 2.97 -5.88 -22.65
C LEU A 28 1.66 -5.08 -22.48
N ASP A 29 1.24 -4.30 -23.48
CA ASP A 29 0.02 -3.47 -23.42
C ASP A 29 -1.23 -4.14 -24.07
N GLY A 30 -1.19 -5.44 -24.36
CA GLY A 30 -2.27 -6.20 -25.02
C GLY A 30 -3.50 -6.50 -24.13
N GLY A 31 -4.57 -7.05 -24.71
CA GLY A 31 -5.82 -7.35 -23.97
C GLY A 31 -5.66 -8.33 -22.78
N CYS A 32 -4.67 -9.23 -22.85
CA CYS A 32 -4.39 -10.19 -21.76
C CYS A 32 -3.74 -9.53 -20.54
N SER A 33 -3.00 -8.43 -20.71
CA SER A 33 -2.39 -7.72 -19.57
C SER A 33 -3.45 -7.01 -18.73
N TRP A 34 -4.52 -6.49 -19.35
CA TRP A 34 -5.68 -5.95 -18.64
C TRP A 34 -6.44 -7.00 -17.82
N ALA A 35 -6.55 -8.24 -18.31
CA ALA A 35 -7.10 -9.34 -17.51
C ALA A 35 -6.23 -9.64 -16.27
N CYS A 36 -4.90 -9.55 -16.41
CA CYS A 36 -3.98 -9.67 -15.28
C CYS A 36 -4.14 -8.51 -14.28
N VAL A 37 -4.38 -7.27 -14.75
CA VAL A 37 -4.69 -6.13 -13.87
C VAL A 37 -5.96 -6.38 -13.06
N LEU A 38 -7.01 -6.89 -13.70
CA LEU A 38 -8.25 -7.24 -13.00
C LEU A 38 -8.03 -8.33 -11.93
N ALA A 39 -7.24 -9.36 -12.25
CA ALA A 39 -6.89 -10.39 -11.28
C ALA A 39 -6.08 -9.82 -10.09
N CYS A 40 -5.10 -8.96 -10.37
CA CYS A 40 -4.32 -8.28 -9.34
C CYS A 40 -5.20 -7.37 -8.46
N PHE A 41 -6.11 -6.63 -9.08
CA PHE A 41 -7.10 -5.82 -8.38
C PHE A 41 -7.97 -6.65 -7.44
N LEU A 42 -8.48 -7.81 -7.89
CA LEU A 42 -9.28 -8.71 -7.06
C LEU A 42 -8.48 -9.26 -5.87
N VAL A 43 -7.23 -9.67 -6.09
CA VAL A 43 -6.36 -10.16 -4.99
C VAL A 43 -6.14 -9.06 -3.95
N ASN A 44 -5.85 -7.84 -4.38
CA ASN A 44 -5.65 -6.71 -3.46
C ASN A 44 -6.96 -6.30 -2.77
N PHE A 45 -8.09 -6.36 -3.47
CA PHE A 45 -9.42 -6.13 -2.91
C PHE A 45 -9.72 -7.07 -1.73
N PHE A 46 -9.52 -8.38 -1.89
CA PHE A 46 -9.72 -9.33 -0.80
C PHE A 46 -8.73 -9.13 0.34
N THR A 47 -7.48 -8.82 0.01
CA THR A 47 -6.40 -8.58 0.99
C THR A 47 -6.75 -7.40 1.91
N TRP A 48 -7.07 -6.24 1.33
CA TRP A 48 -7.49 -5.06 2.09
C TRP A 48 -8.88 -5.22 2.73
N GLY A 49 -9.75 -6.05 2.15
CA GLY A 49 -11.01 -6.51 2.73
C GLY A 49 -10.85 -7.13 4.11
N ILE A 50 -9.88 -8.02 4.24
CA ILE A 50 -9.58 -8.72 5.49
C ILE A 50 -9.04 -7.75 6.54
N VAL A 51 -8.07 -6.90 6.16
CA VAL A 51 -7.50 -5.87 7.04
C VAL A 51 -8.61 -4.93 7.55
N SER A 52 -9.50 -4.48 6.66
CA SER A 52 -10.59 -3.57 7.04
C SER A 52 -11.64 -4.22 7.94
N SER A 53 -11.84 -5.54 7.81
CA SER A 53 -12.77 -6.30 8.65
C SER A 53 -12.31 -6.39 10.11
N TYR A 54 -11.01 -6.20 10.37
CA TYR A 54 -10.47 -6.18 11.72
C TYR A 54 -11.13 -5.11 12.61
N GLY A 55 -11.54 -3.96 12.06
CA GLY A 55 -12.25 -2.94 12.84
C GLY A 55 -13.53 -3.46 13.50
N VAL A 56 -14.21 -4.42 12.87
CA VAL A 56 -15.40 -5.09 13.44
C VAL A 56 -14.98 -6.10 14.52
N PHE A 57 -13.90 -6.85 14.30
CA PHE A 57 -13.36 -7.78 15.30
C PHE A 57 -12.89 -7.05 16.55
N LEU A 58 -12.19 -5.92 16.38
CA LEU A 58 -11.77 -5.04 17.48
C LEU A 58 -12.96 -4.56 18.30
N ALA A 59 -14.02 -4.07 17.66
CA ALA A 59 -15.23 -3.66 18.36
C ALA A 59 -15.88 -4.83 19.14
N TYR A 60 -15.89 -6.04 18.58
CA TYR A 60 -16.37 -7.23 19.28
C TYR A 60 -15.49 -7.57 20.49
N TYR A 61 -14.17 -7.55 20.34
CA TYR A 61 -13.23 -7.82 21.43
C TYR A 61 -13.35 -6.77 22.54
N LEU A 62 -13.45 -5.48 22.23
CA LEU A 62 -13.62 -4.44 23.24
C LEU A 62 -14.92 -4.56 24.04
N ASN A 63 -16.01 -5.07 23.43
CA ASN A 63 -17.30 -5.21 24.12
C ASN A 63 -17.49 -6.53 24.87
N ASN A 64 -16.84 -7.61 24.42
CA ASN A 64 -17.07 -8.96 24.95
C ASN A 64 -15.83 -9.59 25.63
N ALA A 65 -14.66 -8.95 25.59
CA ALA A 65 -13.45 -9.49 26.19
C ALA A 65 -13.31 -9.19 27.69
N ILE A 66 -12.43 -9.97 28.32
CA ILE A 66 -12.18 -10.04 29.75
C ILE A 66 -11.79 -8.64 30.31
N PRO A 67 -12.43 -8.14 31.38
CA PRO A 67 -12.28 -6.77 31.91
C PRO A 67 -10.87 -6.32 32.32
N ASP A 68 -9.90 -7.22 32.39
CA ASP A 68 -8.60 -6.97 33.01
C ASP A 68 -7.45 -6.68 32.04
N ASP A 69 -7.64 -6.74 30.71
CA ASP A 69 -6.53 -6.60 29.76
C ASP A 69 -6.67 -5.40 28.79
N LEU A 70 -5.80 -4.40 29.03
CA LEU A 70 -5.52 -3.18 28.26
C LEU A 70 -6.08 -3.11 26.81
N ASP A 71 -6.88 -2.08 26.51
CA ASP A 71 -7.28 -1.65 25.14
C ASP A 71 -6.12 -1.62 24.14
N PHE A 72 -4.92 -1.32 24.65
CA PHE A 72 -3.65 -1.34 23.94
C PHE A 72 -3.33 -2.67 23.27
N LYS A 73 -3.59 -3.82 23.93
CA LYS A 73 -3.22 -5.13 23.39
C LYS A 73 -4.06 -5.48 22.16
N TYR A 74 -5.36 -5.19 22.19
CA TYR A 74 -6.25 -5.41 21.05
C TYR A 74 -6.03 -4.42 19.90
N GLY A 75 -5.59 -3.19 20.19
CA GLY A 75 -5.16 -2.23 19.16
C GLY A 75 -3.89 -2.68 18.43
N ILE A 76 -2.93 -3.29 19.13
CA ILE A 76 -1.71 -3.81 18.48
C ILE A 76 -2.04 -4.93 17.51
N SER A 77 -2.96 -5.84 17.84
CA SER A 77 -3.25 -7.00 16.98
C SER A 77 -3.82 -6.59 15.63
N GLY A 78 -4.47 -5.42 15.54
CA GLY A 78 -5.06 -4.91 14.30
C GLY A 78 -4.07 -4.43 13.27
N ASN A 79 -2.98 -3.79 13.69
CA ASN A 79 -1.91 -3.39 12.79
C ASN A 79 -0.79 -4.43 12.69
N LEU A 80 -0.77 -5.42 13.59
CA LEU A 80 0.24 -6.48 13.58
C LEU A 80 0.17 -7.31 12.30
N ASP A 81 -1.02 -7.44 11.69
CA ASP A 81 -1.20 -8.17 10.43
C ASP A 81 -0.43 -7.51 9.28
N PHE A 82 -0.61 -6.21 9.09
CA PHE A 82 0.00 -5.45 8.02
C PHE A 82 1.49 -5.23 8.28
N SER A 83 1.88 -5.01 9.53
CA SER A 83 3.28 -4.98 9.93
C SER A 83 3.99 -6.31 9.69
N ALA A 84 3.36 -7.44 9.99
CA ALA A 84 3.89 -8.76 9.68
C ALA A 84 3.99 -8.98 8.16
N ALA A 85 3.00 -8.53 7.39
CA ALA A 85 3.05 -8.58 5.93
C ALA A 85 4.27 -7.83 5.36
N MET A 86 4.56 -6.64 5.89
CA MET A 86 5.71 -5.82 5.48
C MET A 86 7.05 -6.41 5.96
N LEU A 87 7.08 -7.09 7.11
CA LEU A 87 8.28 -7.76 7.62
C LEU A 87 8.63 -9.02 6.80
N VAL A 88 7.62 -9.73 6.30
CA VAL A 88 7.77 -10.89 5.42
C VAL A 88 8.18 -10.48 3.99
N ALA A 89 8.13 -9.18 3.67
CA ALA A 89 8.42 -8.67 2.35
C ALA A 89 9.76 -9.04 1.71
N PRO A 90 10.92 -8.81 2.36
CA PRO A 90 12.21 -9.21 1.80
C PRO A 90 12.30 -10.72 1.55
N LEU A 91 11.70 -11.53 2.43
CA LEU A 91 11.68 -12.99 2.29
C LEU A 91 10.88 -13.40 1.06
N VAL A 92 9.69 -12.82 0.85
CA VAL A 92 8.87 -13.08 -0.32
C VAL A 92 9.55 -12.62 -1.61
N THR A 93 10.20 -11.46 -1.60
CA THR A 93 10.95 -10.97 -2.75
C THR A 93 12.10 -11.92 -3.14
N ILE A 94 12.79 -12.51 -2.15
CA ILE A 94 13.81 -13.54 -2.41
C ILE A 94 13.17 -14.81 -2.97
N LEU A 95 12.06 -15.27 -2.39
CA LEU A 95 11.35 -16.45 -2.87
C LEU A 95 10.85 -16.29 -4.32
N VAL A 96 10.31 -15.13 -4.68
CA VAL A 96 9.89 -14.81 -6.06
C VAL A 96 11.07 -14.77 -7.01
N GLY A 97 12.26 -14.39 -6.52
CA GLY A 97 13.50 -14.43 -7.31
C GLY A 97 14.06 -15.84 -7.54
N LEU A 98 13.72 -16.81 -6.68
CA LEU A 98 14.23 -18.18 -6.74
C LEU A 98 13.23 -19.17 -7.34
N TYR A 99 11.93 -18.92 -7.16
CA TYR A 99 10.84 -19.82 -7.54
C TYR A 99 9.82 -19.12 -8.45
N VAL A 100 8.93 -19.91 -9.05
CA VAL A 100 7.79 -19.38 -9.81
C VAL A 100 6.86 -18.61 -8.87
N ILE A 101 6.41 -17.43 -9.31
CA ILE A 101 5.62 -16.48 -8.53
C ILE A 101 4.34 -17.05 -7.90
N HIS A 102 3.78 -18.12 -8.49
CA HIS A 102 2.56 -18.77 -7.98
C HIS A 102 2.78 -19.53 -6.67
N ILE A 103 3.99 -20.03 -6.40
CA ILE A 103 4.29 -20.80 -5.18
C ILE A 103 4.12 -19.95 -3.91
N PRO A 104 4.77 -18.77 -3.79
CA PRO A 104 4.58 -17.91 -2.61
C PRO A 104 3.12 -17.45 -2.47
N MET A 105 2.41 -17.21 -3.59
CA MET A 105 0.99 -16.86 -3.53
C MET A 105 0.12 -17.99 -2.97
N LEU A 106 0.36 -19.25 -3.37
CA LEU A 106 -0.35 -20.41 -2.83
C LEU A 106 -0.07 -20.61 -1.33
N ILE A 107 1.19 -20.45 -0.91
CA ILE A 107 1.56 -20.49 0.50
C ILE A 107 0.82 -19.39 1.27
N GLY A 108 0.76 -18.18 0.71
CA GLY A 108 0.04 -17.06 1.30
C GLY A 108 -1.45 -17.35 1.51
N ILE A 109 -2.12 -17.93 0.51
CA ILE A 109 -3.55 -18.31 0.60
C ILE A 109 -3.78 -19.35 1.69
N VAL A 110 -2.91 -20.36 1.80
CA VAL A 110 -3.01 -21.40 2.84
C VAL A 110 -2.82 -20.78 4.23
N LEU A 111 -1.82 -19.91 4.41
CA LEU A 111 -1.58 -19.22 5.68
C LEU A 111 -2.75 -18.32 6.07
N LEU A 112 -3.28 -17.55 5.12
CA LEU A 112 -4.43 -16.66 5.31
C LEU A 112 -5.68 -17.43 5.71
N THR A 113 -5.99 -18.52 4.99
CA THR A 113 -7.17 -19.36 5.28
C THR A 113 -7.03 -20.03 6.64
N THR A 114 -5.84 -20.57 6.95
CA THR A 114 -5.58 -21.23 8.22
C THR A 114 -5.66 -20.23 9.39
N GLY A 115 -5.11 -19.03 9.22
CA GLY A 115 -5.17 -17.98 10.24
C GLY A 115 -6.60 -17.51 10.54
N LEU A 116 -7.42 -17.31 9.50
CA LEU A 116 -8.83 -16.93 9.67
C LEU A 116 -9.70 -18.05 10.27
N VAL A 117 -9.46 -19.31 9.88
CA VAL A 117 -10.19 -20.47 10.45
C VAL A 117 -9.75 -20.76 11.88
N ALA A 118 -8.48 -20.50 12.24
CA ALA A 118 -7.97 -20.69 13.59
C ALA A 118 -8.40 -19.57 14.56
N ALA A 119 -8.67 -18.36 14.07
CA ALA A 119 -8.99 -17.21 14.91
C ALA A 119 -10.20 -17.40 15.87
N PRO A 120 -11.32 -18.03 15.48
CA PRO A 120 -12.46 -18.28 16.39
C PRO A 120 -12.14 -19.25 17.54
N PHE A 121 -11.10 -20.07 17.41
CA PHE A 121 -10.70 -21.03 18.44
C PHE A 121 -9.71 -20.45 19.45
N ALA A 122 -9.22 -19.23 19.22
CA ALA A 122 -8.30 -18.56 20.12
C ALA A 122 -8.99 -18.17 21.43
N GLN A 123 -8.53 -18.74 22.54
CA GLN A 123 -9.05 -18.45 23.89
C GLN A 123 -8.18 -17.45 24.65
N ARG A 124 -6.96 -17.20 24.14
CA ARG A 124 -5.99 -16.28 24.74
C ARG A 124 -5.56 -15.22 23.75
N ILE A 125 -5.21 -14.03 24.25
CA ILE A 125 -4.82 -12.90 23.38
C ILE A 125 -3.55 -13.19 22.55
N TRP A 126 -2.61 -13.98 23.07
CA TRP A 126 -1.43 -14.44 22.33
C TRP A 126 -1.78 -15.34 21.13
N GLU A 127 -2.86 -16.11 21.22
CA GLU A 127 -3.34 -16.94 20.11
C GLU A 127 -3.96 -16.05 19.01
N LEU A 128 -4.62 -14.95 19.38
CA LEU A 128 -5.09 -13.94 18.43
C LEU A 128 -3.93 -13.22 17.74
N PHE A 129 -2.89 -12.82 18.48
CA PHE A 129 -1.68 -12.25 17.88
C PHE A 129 -1.00 -13.21 16.89
N LEU A 130 -0.98 -14.52 17.19
CA LEU A 130 -0.40 -15.53 16.32
C LEU A 130 -1.25 -15.76 15.06
N THR A 131 -2.57 -15.88 15.23
CA THR A 131 -3.50 -16.22 14.13
C THR A 131 -3.82 -15.02 13.25
N GLN A 132 -4.33 -13.94 13.83
CA GLN A 132 -4.74 -12.73 13.09
C GLN A 132 -3.56 -11.81 12.78
N GLY A 133 -2.57 -11.69 13.67
CA GLY A 133 -1.38 -10.89 13.40
C GLY A 133 -0.39 -11.64 12.50
N ALA A 134 0.27 -12.67 13.03
CA ALA A 134 1.38 -13.30 12.34
C ALA A 134 0.95 -14.16 11.14
N LEU A 135 -0.03 -15.07 11.27
CA LEU A 135 -0.43 -15.98 10.19
C LEU A 135 -1.18 -15.26 9.06
N VAL A 136 -2.24 -14.51 9.39
CA VAL A 136 -2.96 -13.71 8.39
C VAL A 136 -2.06 -12.65 7.78
N GLY A 137 -1.26 -11.93 8.59
CA GLY A 137 -0.31 -10.95 8.09
C GLY A 137 0.75 -11.50 7.15
N SER A 138 1.37 -12.64 7.51
CA SER A 138 2.30 -13.33 6.61
C SER A 138 1.62 -13.82 5.33
N GLY A 139 0.37 -14.26 5.43
CA GLY A 139 -0.47 -14.61 4.29
C GLY A 139 -0.68 -13.44 3.33
N ILE A 140 -1.06 -12.28 3.89
CA ILE A 140 -1.22 -11.01 3.17
C ILE A 140 0.10 -10.59 2.50
N GLY A 141 1.24 -10.66 3.19
CA GLY A 141 2.55 -10.32 2.61
C GLY A 141 2.91 -11.22 1.43
N CYS A 142 2.65 -12.52 1.53
CA CYS A 142 2.90 -13.51 0.48
C CYS A 142 2.01 -13.36 -0.76
N THR A 143 0.83 -12.74 -0.66
CA THR A 143 -0.06 -12.49 -1.80
C THR A 143 0.07 -11.07 -2.38
N TYR A 144 0.22 -10.06 -1.52
CA TYR A 144 0.26 -8.64 -1.91
C TYR A 144 1.54 -8.27 -2.66
N ILE A 145 2.68 -8.74 -2.18
CA ILE A 145 4.00 -8.32 -2.67
C ILE A 145 4.30 -8.84 -4.08
N PRO A 146 3.99 -10.12 -4.41
CA PRO A 146 4.10 -10.60 -5.77
C PRO A 146 3.17 -9.85 -6.73
N THR A 147 1.94 -9.56 -6.30
CA THR A 147 0.95 -8.80 -7.08
C THR A 147 1.48 -7.43 -7.47
N MET A 148 2.04 -6.67 -6.53
CA MET A 148 2.64 -5.36 -6.81
C MET A 148 3.86 -5.44 -7.74
N SER A 149 4.60 -6.55 -7.73
CA SER A 149 5.74 -6.76 -8.61
C SER A 149 5.33 -7.12 -10.05
N ILE A 150 4.22 -7.84 -10.21
CA ILE A 150 3.65 -8.21 -11.53
C ILE A 150 3.20 -6.96 -12.27
N LEU A 151 2.48 -6.05 -11.60
CA LEU A 151 1.95 -4.83 -12.23
C LEU A 151 3.03 -3.98 -12.91
N ALA A 152 4.22 -3.85 -12.29
CA ALA A 152 5.33 -3.10 -12.87
C ALA A 152 5.99 -3.78 -14.07
N GLN A 153 5.92 -5.12 -14.16
CA GLN A 153 6.54 -5.89 -15.24
C GLN A 153 5.70 -5.87 -16.51
N TRP A 154 4.36 -5.90 -16.37
CA TRP A 154 3.44 -5.99 -17.50
C TRP A 154 3.20 -4.64 -18.21
N PHE A 155 3.38 -3.51 -17.53
CA PHE A 155 3.18 -2.19 -18.14
C PHE A 155 4.44 -1.34 -18.05
N ARG A 156 4.84 -0.71 -19.16
CA ARG A 156 5.94 0.28 -19.18
C ARG A 156 5.45 1.71 -19.21
N LYS A 157 4.53 2.04 -20.12
CA LYS A 157 4.09 3.43 -20.37
C LYS A 157 2.95 3.90 -19.45
N ARG A 158 2.16 2.97 -18.89
CA ARG A 158 0.95 3.27 -18.09
C ARG A 158 1.03 2.74 -16.65
N ARG A 159 2.23 2.72 -16.06
CA ARG A 159 2.47 2.12 -14.74
C ARG A 159 1.63 2.77 -13.66
N SER A 160 1.69 4.09 -13.55
CA SER A 160 0.99 4.84 -12.50
C SER A 160 -0.53 4.69 -12.63
N LEU A 161 -1.04 4.59 -13.86
CA LEU A 161 -2.46 4.30 -14.10
C LEU A 161 -2.84 2.89 -13.62
N VAL A 162 -2.02 1.88 -13.88
CA VAL A 162 -2.29 0.49 -13.46
C VAL A 162 -2.16 0.31 -11.94
N TYR A 163 -1.14 0.93 -11.33
CA TYR A 163 -1.03 1.03 -9.87
C TYR A 163 -2.21 1.79 -9.27
N GLY A 164 -2.68 2.86 -9.93
CA GLY A 164 -3.88 3.61 -9.55
C GLY A 164 -5.17 2.81 -9.62
N ILE A 165 -5.35 2.00 -10.67
CA ILE A 165 -6.48 1.08 -10.80
C ILE A 165 -6.41 0.01 -9.72
N SER A 166 -5.24 -0.58 -9.47
CA SER A 166 -5.09 -1.52 -8.35
C SER A 166 -5.47 -0.83 -7.05
N ALA A 167 -4.73 0.20 -6.64
CA ALA A 167 -4.89 0.92 -5.37
C ALA A 167 -6.29 1.51 -5.11
N SER A 168 -7.16 1.54 -6.12
CA SER A 168 -8.57 1.87 -5.96
C SER A 168 -9.38 0.85 -5.16
N GLU A 169 -8.78 -0.30 -4.81
CA GLU A 169 -9.44 -1.38 -4.08
C GLU A 169 -10.05 -0.94 -2.73
N MET A 170 -9.39 -0.02 -2.01
CA MET A 170 -9.89 0.52 -0.74
C MET A 170 -11.21 1.29 -0.88
N GLY A 171 -11.47 1.87 -2.06
CA GLY A 171 -12.73 2.53 -2.35
C GLY A 171 -13.90 1.55 -2.35
N VAL A 172 -13.68 0.30 -2.78
CA VAL A 172 -14.74 -0.72 -2.89
C VAL A 172 -14.96 -1.45 -1.55
N VAL A 173 -13.92 -1.59 -0.73
CA VAL A 173 -13.95 -2.30 0.57
C VAL A 173 -14.53 -1.45 1.71
N GLY A 174 -14.24 -0.14 1.73
CA GLY A 174 -14.80 0.77 2.73
C GLY A 174 -16.24 1.13 2.41
N LEU A 175 -17.05 1.40 3.45
CA LEU A 175 -18.44 1.89 3.39
C LEU A 175 -18.76 2.67 2.10
N PRO A 176 -20.01 2.60 1.58
CA PRO A 176 -20.38 3.10 0.26
C PRO A 176 -20.07 4.59 -0.08
N PHE A 177 -19.57 5.34 0.89
CA PHE A 177 -19.18 6.73 0.81
C PHE A 177 -17.70 6.96 0.45
N PHE A 178 -16.77 6.02 0.71
CA PHE A 178 -15.36 6.10 0.26
C PHE A 178 -15.18 5.70 -1.23
N ILE A 179 -16.26 5.18 -1.83
CA ILE A 179 -16.30 4.56 -3.16
C ILE A 179 -15.80 5.49 -4.27
N GLN A 180 -16.06 6.79 -4.24
CA GLN A 180 -15.84 7.61 -5.45
C GLN A 180 -14.47 8.30 -5.47
N GLY A 181 -13.92 8.65 -4.30
CA GLY A 181 -12.67 9.39 -4.18
C GLY A 181 -11.44 8.59 -4.63
N LYS A 182 -11.28 7.33 -4.20
CA LYS A 182 -10.12 6.51 -4.59
C LYS A 182 -10.28 5.80 -5.94
N ILE A 183 -11.51 5.50 -6.38
CA ILE A 183 -11.77 4.86 -7.68
C ILE A 183 -11.54 5.82 -8.84
N LEU A 184 -11.98 7.07 -8.74
CA LEU A 184 -11.57 8.10 -9.71
C LEU A 184 -10.19 8.66 -9.40
N GLY A 185 -9.87 8.86 -8.12
CA GLY A 185 -8.64 9.51 -7.69
C GLY A 185 -7.38 8.68 -7.92
N GLY A 186 -7.41 7.35 -7.77
CA GLY A 186 -6.23 6.49 -7.98
C GLY A 186 -5.66 6.61 -9.40
N PRO A 187 -6.47 6.36 -10.46
CA PRO A 187 -6.04 6.55 -11.84
C PRO A 187 -5.73 8.02 -12.19
N PHE A 188 -6.50 8.97 -11.65
CA PHE A 188 -6.30 10.41 -11.90
C PHE A 188 -5.00 10.93 -11.26
N ILE A 189 -4.69 10.50 -10.04
CA ILE A 189 -3.41 10.73 -9.36
C ILE A 189 -2.29 10.08 -10.14
N GLY A 190 -2.48 8.86 -10.67
CA GLY A 190 -1.48 8.21 -11.51
C GLY A 190 -1.12 9.07 -12.72
N ILE A 191 -2.14 9.56 -13.46
CA ILE A 191 -1.95 10.42 -14.63
C ILE A 191 -1.32 11.78 -14.25
N LEU A 192 -1.78 12.42 -13.17
CA LEU A 192 -1.23 13.70 -12.73
C LEU A 192 0.20 13.56 -12.18
N SER A 193 0.50 12.45 -11.53
CA SER A 193 1.83 12.10 -11.03
C SER A 193 2.81 11.91 -12.19
N ASP A 194 2.35 11.32 -13.30
CA ASP A 194 3.13 11.18 -14.53
C ASP A 194 3.39 12.54 -15.22
N LEU A 195 2.54 13.56 -15.01
CA LEU A 195 2.65 14.88 -15.66
C LEU A 195 3.46 15.91 -14.87
N PHE A 196 3.28 15.95 -13.54
CA PHE A 196 3.89 16.96 -12.67
C PHE A 196 5.16 16.48 -11.95
N GLY A 197 5.57 15.23 -12.20
CA GLY A 197 6.66 14.58 -11.47
C GLY A 197 6.18 13.95 -10.17
N HIS A 198 6.57 12.70 -9.94
CA HIS A 198 6.01 11.87 -8.88
C HIS A 198 6.19 12.44 -7.48
N ILE A 199 7.35 13.03 -7.20
CA ILE A 199 7.73 13.55 -5.88
C ILE A 199 7.02 14.88 -5.59
N GLU A 200 6.92 15.76 -6.60
CA GLU A 200 6.27 17.07 -6.44
C GLU A 200 4.77 16.93 -6.20
N PHE A 201 4.13 16.09 -7.01
CA PHE A 201 2.70 15.83 -6.89
C PHE A 201 2.36 15.17 -5.55
N ALA A 202 3.16 14.19 -5.12
CA ALA A 202 2.98 13.53 -3.83
C ALA A 202 3.18 14.49 -2.65
N GLY A 203 4.21 15.35 -2.70
CA GLY A 203 4.49 16.34 -1.66
C GLY A 203 3.38 17.39 -1.50
N ILE A 204 2.93 17.98 -2.61
CA ILE A 204 1.85 18.98 -2.61
C ILE A 204 0.55 18.38 -2.07
N LEU A 205 0.19 17.18 -2.54
CA LEU A 205 -1.05 16.54 -2.15
C LEU A 205 -1.06 16.14 -0.67
N THR A 206 0.07 15.61 -0.17
CA THR A 206 0.28 15.28 1.25
C THR A 206 0.16 16.53 2.13
N PHE A 207 0.72 17.67 1.69
CA PHE A 207 0.63 18.94 2.39
C PHE A 207 -0.81 19.49 2.42
N ILE A 208 -1.52 19.41 1.29
CA ILE A 208 -2.94 19.79 1.20
C ILE A 208 -3.77 18.93 2.15
N CYS A 209 -3.53 17.61 2.23
CA CYS A 209 -4.23 16.74 3.17
C CYS A 209 -4.03 17.18 4.63
N GLY A 210 -2.78 17.48 5.02
CA GLY A 210 -2.47 18.05 6.34
C GLY A 210 -3.28 19.32 6.63
N LEU A 211 -3.35 20.26 5.69
CA LEU A 211 -4.16 21.48 5.83
C LEU A 211 -5.66 21.19 5.91
N THR A 212 -6.16 20.24 5.12
CA THR A 212 -7.57 19.87 5.08
C THR A 212 -8.00 19.17 6.37
N ILE A 213 -7.10 18.42 7.01
CA ILE A 213 -7.31 17.85 8.35
C ILE A 213 -7.56 18.98 9.36
N PHE A 214 -6.72 20.02 9.38
CA PHE A 214 -6.92 21.14 10.32
C PHE A 214 -8.15 21.99 9.97
N ALA A 215 -8.38 22.26 8.68
CA ALA A 215 -9.43 23.17 8.23
C ALA A 215 -10.83 22.53 8.25
N VAL A 216 -10.93 21.24 7.94
CA VAL A 216 -12.22 20.56 7.75
C VAL A 216 -12.46 19.52 8.84
N TRP A 217 -11.47 18.71 9.23
CA TRP A 217 -11.73 17.62 10.20
C TRP A 217 -11.86 18.10 11.65
N MET A 218 -11.12 19.15 12.07
CA MET A 218 -11.23 19.72 13.42
C MET A 218 -12.58 20.38 13.76
N PRO A 219 -13.20 21.21 12.89
CA PRO A 219 -14.48 21.84 13.20
C PRO A 219 -15.70 20.96 12.90
N VAL A 220 -15.50 19.73 12.44
CA VAL A 220 -16.59 18.88 11.97
C VAL A 220 -17.40 18.29 13.12
N THR A 221 -18.65 18.76 13.22
CA THR A 221 -19.68 18.24 14.12
C THR A 221 -20.81 17.52 13.38
N SER A 222 -20.81 17.58 12.04
CA SER A 222 -21.83 17.00 11.18
C SER A 222 -21.29 15.84 10.35
N TYR A 223 -22.05 14.75 10.31
CA TYR A 223 -21.76 13.56 9.50
C TYR A 223 -21.57 13.88 8.01
N ALA A 224 -22.32 14.85 7.46
CA ALA A 224 -22.19 15.28 6.07
C ALA A 224 -20.81 15.90 5.77
N ALA A 225 -20.23 16.59 6.74
CA ALA A 225 -18.93 17.21 6.59
C ALA A 225 -17.77 16.22 6.81
N CYS A 226 -17.97 15.15 7.61
CA CYS A 226 -17.08 13.97 7.59
C CYS A 226 -17.04 13.32 6.20
N ILE A 227 -18.21 13.20 5.55
CA ILE A 227 -18.29 12.63 4.19
C ILE A 227 -17.51 13.51 3.21
N LEU A 228 -17.77 14.83 3.18
CA LEU A 228 -17.03 15.74 2.31
C LEU A 228 -15.51 15.70 2.53
N PHE A 229 -15.08 15.61 3.79
CA PHE A 229 -13.67 15.42 4.13
C PHE A 229 -13.09 14.11 3.56
N ALA A 230 -13.83 13.01 3.68
CA ALA A 230 -13.43 11.71 3.13
C ALA A 230 -13.35 11.73 1.59
N PHE A 231 -14.23 12.47 0.92
CA PHE A 231 -14.16 12.68 -0.54
C PHE A 231 -12.90 13.42 -0.96
N VAL A 232 -12.55 14.51 -0.26
CA VAL A 232 -11.39 15.36 -0.60
C VAL A 232 -10.08 14.64 -0.28
N ASN A 233 -10.00 13.94 0.86
CA ASN A 233 -8.76 13.35 1.35
C ASN A 233 -8.58 11.88 0.95
N GLY A 234 -9.66 11.19 0.54
CA GLY A 234 -9.63 9.82 0.04
C GLY A 234 -8.56 9.56 -1.01
N PRO A 235 -8.48 10.34 -2.11
CA PRO A 235 -7.43 10.21 -3.11
C PRO A 235 -6.02 10.32 -2.51
N VAL A 236 -5.82 11.22 -1.54
CA VAL A 236 -4.51 11.53 -0.95
C VAL A 236 -3.92 10.35 -0.19
N PHE A 237 -4.75 9.62 0.56
CA PHE A 237 -4.30 8.43 1.28
C PHE A 237 -3.80 7.29 0.36
N GLY A 238 -4.17 7.30 -0.92
CA GLY A 238 -3.73 6.31 -1.92
C GLY A 238 -2.44 6.67 -2.63
N VAL A 239 -1.99 7.93 -2.55
CA VAL A 239 -0.86 8.46 -3.35
C VAL A 239 0.40 7.64 -3.14
N TYR A 240 0.74 7.33 -1.88
CA TYR A 240 1.93 6.54 -1.55
C TYR A 240 1.95 5.20 -2.30
N TRP A 241 0.83 4.47 -2.30
CA TRP A 241 0.72 3.17 -2.95
C TRP A 241 0.76 3.26 -4.48
N VAL A 242 0.30 4.37 -5.05
CA VAL A 242 0.32 4.61 -6.50
C VAL A 242 1.71 5.04 -6.98
N THR A 243 2.45 5.83 -6.20
CA THR A 243 3.72 6.44 -6.64
C THR A 243 4.95 5.62 -6.28
N VAL A 244 4.90 4.81 -5.21
CA VAL A 244 6.05 4.01 -4.75
C VAL A 244 6.58 3.03 -5.81
N GLY A 245 5.68 2.42 -6.59
CA GLY A 245 6.02 1.51 -7.69
C GLY A 245 6.78 2.22 -8.82
N PRO A 246 6.18 3.24 -9.46
CA PRO A 246 6.83 4.07 -10.49
C PRO A 246 8.16 4.68 -10.04
N ILE A 247 8.19 5.35 -8.89
CA ILE A 247 9.42 5.97 -8.34
C ILE A 247 10.53 4.92 -8.18
N SER A 248 10.20 3.75 -7.63
CA SER A 248 11.18 2.68 -7.46
C SER A 248 11.71 2.15 -8.80
N ALA A 249 10.86 2.12 -9.84
CA ALA A 249 11.24 1.69 -11.18
C ALA A 249 12.15 2.72 -11.86
N GLU A 250 11.93 4.01 -11.65
CA GLU A 250 12.75 5.11 -12.19
C GLU A 250 14.13 5.15 -11.55
N LEU A 251 14.21 5.00 -10.21
CA LEU A 251 15.47 5.15 -9.47
C LEU A 251 16.49 4.03 -9.75
N VAL A 252 16.03 2.78 -9.85
CA VAL A 252 16.95 1.61 -9.86
C VAL A 252 16.80 0.73 -11.11
N GLY A 253 15.83 1.05 -11.97
CA GLY A 253 15.44 0.23 -13.11
C GLY A 253 14.66 -1.03 -12.69
N LEU A 254 13.95 -1.61 -13.66
CA LEU A 254 13.02 -2.75 -13.46
C LEU A 254 13.65 -3.97 -12.78
N VAL A 255 14.93 -4.23 -13.05
CA VAL A 255 15.63 -5.42 -12.55
C VAL A 255 15.85 -5.37 -11.03
N LYS A 256 16.06 -4.18 -10.47
CA LYS A 256 16.34 -3.97 -9.04
C LYS A 256 15.15 -3.42 -8.26
N GLN A 257 14.06 -3.08 -8.94
CA GLN A 257 12.84 -2.51 -8.35
C GLN A 257 12.25 -3.36 -7.21
N PRO A 258 12.10 -4.70 -7.30
CA PRO A 258 11.52 -5.49 -6.21
C PRO A 258 12.35 -5.42 -4.91
N ARG A 259 13.68 -5.29 -5.04
CA ARG A 259 14.59 -5.16 -3.89
C ARG A 259 14.41 -3.83 -3.20
N LEU A 260 14.29 -2.73 -3.96
CA LEU A 260 14.05 -1.40 -3.40
C LEU A 260 12.67 -1.34 -2.71
N LEU A 261 11.64 -1.91 -3.33
CA LEU A 261 10.31 -2.00 -2.74
C LEU A 261 10.35 -2.75 -1.40
N SER A 262 11.04 -3.90 -1.31
CA SER A 262 11.18 -4.62 -0.04
C SER A 262 11.92 -3.82 1.05
N LEU A 263 12.92 -3.01 0.67
CA LEU A 263 13.61 -2.13 1.62
C LEU A 263 12.68 -1.04 2.14
N ASN A 264 11.87 -0.44 1.26
CA ASN A 264 10.85 0.53 1.63
C ASN A 264 9.74 -0.08 2.51
N TRP A 265 9.35 -1.34 2.26
CA TRP A 265 8.38 -2.01 3.13
C TRP A 265 8.91 -2.23 4.55
N MET A 266 10.21 -2.47 4.74
CA MET A 266 10.78 -2.58 6.08
C MET A 266 10.77 -1.26 6.87
N THR A 267 10.91 -0.11 6.20
CA THR A 267 10.93 1.19 6.91
C THR A 267 9.57 1.55 7.50
N ILE A 268 8.47 1.07 6.90
CA ILE A 268 7.12 1.35 7.36
C ILE A 268 6.63 0.41 8.48
N VAL A 269 7.30 -0.71 8.75
CA VAL A 269 6.90 -1.70 9.78
C VAL A 269 6.74 -1.06 11.16
N LEU A 270 7.74 -0.26 11.59
CA LEU A 270 7.71 0.37 12.91
C LEU A 270 6.57 1.39 13.03
N PRO A 271 6.43 2.38 12.12
CA PRO A 271 5.28 3.29 12.14
C PRO A 271 3.94 2.56 12.16
N LEU A 272 3.76 1.55 11.31
CA LEU A 272 2.49 0.82 11.18
C LEU A 272 2.11 0.11 12.49
N THR A 273 3.06 -0.56 13.13
CA THR A 273 2.82 -1.33 14.35
C THR A 273 2.29 -0.45 15.50
N PHE A 274 2.79 0.78 15.63
CA PHE A 274 2.45 1.66 16.75
C PHE A 274 1.38 2.71 16.42
N THR A 275 0.94 2.83 15.16
CA THR A 275 0.00 3.90 14.76
C THR A 275 -1.34 3.80 15.52
N GLU A 276 -1.96 2.63 15.59
CA GLU A 276 -3.25 2.44 16.24
C GLU A 276 -3.15 2.56 17.77
N VAL A 277 -2.03 2.10 18.34
CA VAL A 277 -1.69 2.29 19.76
C VAL A 277 -1.66 3.76 20.14
N ILE A 278 -0.94 4.56 19.35
CA ILE A 278 -0.86 6.01 19.55
C ILE A 278 -2.27 6.60 19.43
N GLY A 279 -3.07 6.11 18.47
CA GLY A 279 -4.44 6.54 18.28
C GLY A 279 -5.37 6.29 19.46
N LEU A 280 -5.34 5.08 20.01
CA LEU A 280 -6.12 4.70 21.20
C LEU A 280 -5.65 5.43 22.45
N TYR A 281 -4.35 5.66 22.60
CA TYR A 281 -3.79 6.40 23.75
C TYR A 281 -4.19 7.90 23.73
N LEU A 282 -4.34 8.49 22.54
CA LEU A 282 -4.76 9.88 22.37
C LEU A 282 -6.27 10.07 22.53
N ARG A 283 -7.05 8.98 22.55
CA ARG A 283 -8.51 9.03 22.70
C ARG A 283 -8.90 9.34 24.15
N ARG A 284 -9.74 10.36 24.37
CA ARG A 284 -10.22 10.75 25.70
C ARG A 284 -11.74 10.73 25.77
N HIS A 285 -12.30 9.71 26.41
CA HIS A 285 -13.74 9.46 26.53
C HIS A 285 -14.55 10.53 27.30
N THR A 286 -13.90 11.46 28.01
CA THR A 286 -14.57 12.39 28.94
C THR A 286 -14.86 13.79 28.33
N SER A 287 -14.43 14.08 27.10
CA SER A 287 -14.58 15.40 26.47
C SER A 287 -15.52 15.35 25.26
N GLN A 288 -16.27 16.43 24.99
CA GLN A 288 -17.09 16.58 23.77
C GLN A 288 -16.26 16.51 22.47
N TYR A 289 -14.94 16.62 22.56
CA TYR A 289 -13.99 16.44 21.47
C TYR A 289 -13.10 15.21 21.69
N GLU A 290 -13.71 14.01 21.67
CA GLU A 290 -13.06 12.74 21.99
C GLU A 290 -11.82 12.41 21.12
N PHE A 291 -11.76 12.96 19.90
CA PHE A 291 -10.72 12.67 18.90
C PHE A 291 -9.78 13.85 18.60
N LEU A 292 -9.89 15.00 19.29
CA LEU A 292 -9.14 16.22 18.92
C LEU A 292 -7.62 16.00 18.87
N TYR A 293 -7.06 15.32 19.88
CA TYR A 293 -5.62 15.07 19.95
C TYR A 293 -5.13 14.13 18.84
N LEU A 294 -5.97 13.17 18.44
CA LEU A 294 -5.69 12.29 17.30
C LEU A 294 -5.66 13.08 15.99
N GLN A 295 -6.61 14.00 15.81
CA GLN A 295 -6.69 14.86 14.63
C GLN A 295 -5.46 15.76 14.51
N VAL A 296 -5.03 16.37 15.62
CA VAL A 296 -3.81 17.20 15.66
C VAL A 296 -2.56 16.38 15.37
N TYR A 297 -2.45 15.17 15.92
CA TYR A 297 -1.33 14.28 15.65
C TYR A 297 -1.27 13.89 14.16
N ALA A 298 -2.38 13.46 13.58
CA ALA A 298 -2.45 13.12 12.16
C ALA A 298 -2.11 14.32 11.27
N GLY A 299 -2.73 15.48 11.53
CA GLY A 299 -2.49 16.70 10.75
C GLY A 299 -1.03 17.16 10.80
N THR A 300 -0.40 17.15 11.98
CA THR A 300 1.02 17.52 12.12
C THR A 300 1.94 16.52 11.40
N ALA A 301 1.67 15.22 11.51
CA ALA A 301 2.43 14.18 10.80
C ALA A 301 2.39 14.36 9.27
N TYR A 302 1.21 14.66 8.70
CA TYR A 302 1.06 14.92 7.26
C TYR A 302 1.78 16.20 6.80
N ILE A 303 1.73 17.27 7.59
CA ILE A 303 2.47 18.51 7.27
C ILE A 303 3.98 18.28 7.30
N VAL A 304 4.49 17.60 8.34
CA VAL A 304 5.93 17.28 8.46
C VAL A 304 6.36 16.40 7.29
N ALA A 305 5.59 15.37 6.93
CA ALA A 305 5.88 14.52 5.78
C ALA A 305 5.89 15.32 4.47
N GLY A 306 4.94 16.24 4.27
CA GLY A 306 4.91 17.14 3.11
C GLY A 306 6.15 18.04 3.03
N LEU A 307 6.58 18.61 4.16
CA LEU A 307 7.79 19.44 4.23
C LEU A 307 9.07 18.64 3.92
N LEU A 308 9.18 17.41 4.45
CA LEU A 308 10.30 16.52 4.17
C LEU A 308 10.36 16.15 2.68
N MET A 309 9.23 15.91 2.03
CA MET A 309 9.17 15.66 0.59
C MET A 309 9.62 16.87 -0.25
N VAL A 310 9.33 18.09 0.20
CA VAL A 310 9.81 19.33 -0.45
C VAL A 310 11.31 19.51 -0.28
N GLU A 311 11.87 19.19 0.88
CA GLU A 311 13.33 19.22 1.07
C GLU A 311 14.03 18.12 0.25
N LEU A 312 13.42 16.94 0.10
CA LEU A 312 13.93 15.87 -0.77
C LEU A 312 14.06 16.35 -2.23
N ARG A 313 13.10 17.14 -2.71
CA ARG A 313 13.16 17.77 -4.04
C ARG A 313 14.35 18.70 -4.21
N ARG A 314 14.85 19.35 -3.15
CA ARG A 314 16.03 20.24 -3.27
C ARG A 314 17.34 19.49 -3.43
N VAL A 315 17.35 18.20 -3.10
CA VAL A 315 18.56 17.34 -3.13
C VAL A 315 18.68 16.59 -4.47
N HIS A 316 17.62 16.52 -5.27
CA HIS A 316 17.59 15.95 -6.63
C HIS A 316 17.53 17.05 -7.69
#